data_AF-A0A925ZFC4-F1
#
_entry.id   AF-A0A925ZFC4-F1
#
_cell.length_a   1.000
_cell.length_b   1.000
_cell.length_c   1.000
_cell.angle_alpha   90.00
_cell.angle_beta   90.00
_cell.angle_gamma   90.00
#
_symmetry.space_group_name_H-M   'P 1'
#
loop_
_entity.id
_entity.type
_entity.pdbx_description
1 polymer ?
#
loop_
_entity_poly.entity_id
_entity_poly.type
_entity_poly.pdbx_seq_one_letter_code
_entity_poly.pdbx_strand_id
1 'polypeptide(L)'
;MAAVALNRILIVLGFVGTFIAGFLSLSHLLNISLPCGITKGCDIVATHPTSYLTGNPIDGGIPVAYLGFVAYLFLTLIAVLRAVRGVRNSKALVTTGFIVSGIGALYSGYLTYTALYVIQATCIWCISSAITMIVTTIVYAALQAADKTEEEPSNSPDLLLAGVMTLVVGIGLGAGIAVVKAKGGTVDRNVVDRIVKDKLDLLAPGVHIYGNPDAPITIIEFADMLCPACQKTFKELDEIVKNSNGKLNLAFRHFPLFMKEDHKMALPAATIAEIAAEENKFFQFVAAMYSRSHTDLQTPEAVFAVAKSVGMDVSKLEARLNNEADPAVKRVTDDMNLANKIKISITPTLFIKAKGKEVEQIAFSRLQDKLSEEPYKSLMAG
;
A
#
# COMPACT_ATOMS: atom_id res chain seq x y z
N MET A 1 8.47 29.67 33.94
CA MET A 1 8.39 28.18 33.90
C MET A 1 7.44 27.65 32.83
N ALA A 2 6.24 28.21 32.67
CA ALA A 2 5.25 27.67 31.72
C ALA A 2 5.71 27.79 30.25
N ALA A 3 6.26 28.95 29.84
CA ALA A 3 6.68 29.19 28.46
C ALA A 3 7.85 28.30 28.02
N VAL A 4 8.83 28.06 28.90
CA VAL A 4 9.98 27.20 28.60
C VAL A 4 9.57 25.73 28.52
N ALA A 5 8.69 25.27 29.41
CA ALA A 5 8.14 23.92 29.33
C ALA A 5 7.36 23.71 28.01
N LEU A 6 6.52 24.67 27.63
CA LEU A 6 5.78 24.64 26.36
C LEU A 6 6.71 24.64 25.14
N ASN A 7 7.79 25.44 25.14
CA ASN A 7 8.75 25.42 24.03
C ASN A 7 9.50 24.07 23.91
N ARG A 8 9.83 23.43 25.03
CA ARG A 8 10.41 22.08 25.03
C ARG A 8 9.46 21.04 24.44
N ILE A 9 8.18 21.13 24.77
CA ILE A 9 7.14 20.28 24.16
C ILE A 9 7.10 20.50 22.64
N LEU A 10 7.17 21.75 22.17
CA LEU A 10 7.22 22.05 20.72
C LEU A 10 8.46 21.47 20.04
N ILE A 11 9.63 21.51 20.69
CA ILE A 11 10.85 20.87 20.17
C ILE A 11 10.59 19.36 20.00
N VAL A 12 10.09 18.68 21.03
CA VAL A 12 9.84 17.23 20.98
C VAL A 12 8.81 16.89 19.91
N LEU A 13 7.67 17.59 19.87
CA LEU A 13 6.63 17.36 18.87
C LEU A 13 7.12 17.63 17.45
N GLY A 14 7.95 18.66 17.25
CA GLY A 14 8.57 18.97 15.96
C GLY A 14 9.43 17.82 15.45
N PHE A 15 10.27 17.24 16.31
CA PHE A 15 11.08 16.07 15.93
C PHE A 15 10.26 14.80 15.74
N VAL A 16 9.22 14.55 16.55
CA VAL A 16 8.29 13.42 16.34
C VAL A 16 7.59 13.54 14.99
N GLY A 17 7.07 14.72 14.66
CA GLY A 17 6.45 15.00 13.37
C GLY A 17 7.44 14.87 12.21
N THR A 18 8.66 15.37 12.38
CA THR A 18 9.76 15.25 11.39
C THR A 18 10.10 13.77 11.15
N PHE A 19 10.14 12.94 12.19
CA PHE A 19 10.36 11.50 12.05
C PHE A 19 9.21 10.82 11.29
N ILE A 20 7.96 11.07 11.68
CA ILE A 20 6.78 10.47 11.03
C ILE A 20 6.70 10.87 9.56
N ALA A 21 6.75 12.17 9.27
CA ALA A 21 6.65 12.68 7.91
C ALA A 21 7.91 12.38 7.08
N GLY A 22 9.08 12.34 7.71
CA GLY A 22 10.33 11.93 7.09
C GLY A 22 10.28 10.46 6.69
N PHE A 23 9.81 9.58 7.56
CA PHE A 23 9.67 8.17 7.24
C PHE A 23 8.67 7.94 6.10
N LEU A 24 7.52 8.61 6.12
CA LEU A 24 6.55 8.60 5.01
C LEU A 24 7.16 9.16 3.71
N SER A 25 7.95 10.22 3.80
CA SER A 25 8.61 10.82 2.63
C SER A 25 9.64 9.85 2.04
N LEU A 26 10.46 9.24 2.88
CA LEU A 26 11.46 8.29 2.45
C LEU A 26 10.83 7.00 1.93
N SER A 27 9.69 6.54 2.46
CA SER A 27 8.98 5.40 1.90
C SER A 27 8.47 5.67 0.48
N HIS A 28 8.00 6.89 0.19
CA HIS A 28 7.66 7.30 -1.18
C HIS A 28 8.90 7.41 -2.09
N LEU A 29 9.99 8.02 -1.60
CA LEU A 29 11.23 8.17 -2.38
C LEU A 29 11.86 6.81 -2.71
N LEU A 30 11.84 5.89 -1.75
CA LEU A 30 12.50 4.59 -1.85
C LEU A 30 11.54 3.47 -2.31
N ASN A 31 10.27 3.78 -2.57
CA ASN A 31 9.21 2.84 -2.93
C ASN A 31 9.08 1.65 -1.96
N ILE A 32 9.15 1.95 -0.66
CA ILE A 32 9.12 0.97 0.43
C ILE A 32 7.69 0.88 0.99
N SER A 33 7.22 -0.34 1.29
CA SER A 33 5.93 -0.56 1.94
C SER A 33 5.93 -0.10 3.39
N LEU A 34 4.82 0.52 3.81
CA LEU A 34 4.70 1.08 5.15
C LEU A 34 4.42 -0.03 6.17
N PRO A 35 5.19 -0.12 7.27
CA PRO A 35 4.88 -1.00 8.37
C PRO A 35 3.66 -0.45 9.12
N CYS A 36 2.52 -1.12 9.02
CA CYS A 36 1.27 -0.69 9.65
C CYS A 36 1.00 -1.30 11.03
N GLY A 37 1.86 -2.21 11.49
CA GLY A 37 1.69 -2.90 12.78
C GLY A 37 0.32 -3.58 12.89
N ILE A 38 -0.48 -3.13 13.86
CA ILE A 38 -1.82 -3.66 14.20
C ILE A 38 -2.91 -3.12 13.23
N THR A 39 -2.65 -2.01 12.54
CA THR A 39 -3.59 -1.42 11.57
C THR A 39 -3.37 -1.99 10.16
N LYS A 40 -4.40 -1.97 9.30
CA LYS A 40 -4.32 -2.41 7.89
C LYS A 40 -4.68 -1.24 6.96
N GLY A 41 -3.94 -1.07 5.86
CA GLY A 41 -4.27 -0.14 4.77
C GLY A 41 -3.44 1.16 4.69
N CYS A 42 -2.28 1.27 5.33
CA CYS A 42 -1.45 2.48 5.19
C CYS A 42 -0.95 2.69 3.76
N ASP A 43 -0.67 1.61 3.04
CA ASP A 43 -0.30 1.58 1.64
C ASP A 43 -1.44 2.10 0.75
N ILE A 44 -2.68 1.70 1.03
CA ILE A 44 -3.87 2.18 0.33
C ILE A 44 -4.04 3.69 0.53
N VAL A 45 -3.92 4.17 1.77
CA VAL A 45 -4.02 5.60 2.09
C VAL A 45 -2.88 6.40 1.46
N ALA A 46 -1.64 5.90 1.53
CA ALA A 46 -0.46 6.58 1.00
C ALA A 46 -0.46 6.67 -0.54
N THR A 47 -1.07 5.72 -1.23
CA THR A 47 -1.11 5.67 -2.70
C THR A 47 -2.35 6.30 -3.32
N HIS A 48 -3.34 6.68 -2.50
CA HIS A 48 -4.57 7.31 -2.98
C HIS A 48 -4.30 8.68 -3.66
N PRO A 49 -5.04 9.06 -4.72
CA PRO A 49 -4.82 10.33 -5.44
C PRO A 49 -4.88 11.58 -4.56
N THR A 50 -5.71 11.58 -3.51
CA THR A 50 -5.83 12.71 -2.56
C THR A 50 -4.60 12.91 -1.69
N SER A 51 -3.68 11.96 -1.67
CA SER A 51 -2.40 12.03 -0.95
C SER A 51 -1.31 12.74 -1.76
N TYR A 52 -1.66 13.36 -2.90
CA TYR A 52 -0.78 14.13 -3.77
C TYR A 52 -1.34 15.55 -3.96
N LEU A 53 -0.49 16.57 -3.85
CA LEU A 53 -0.91 17.98 -3.91
C LEU A 53 -1.09 18.47 -5.36
N THR A 54 -0.22 18.02 -6.25
CA THR A 54 -0.21 18.38 -7.68
C THR A 54 0.15 17.15 -8.48
N GLY A 55 -0.63 16.84 -9.53
CA GLY A 55 -0.40 15.67 -10.38
C GLY A 55 -0.88 14.34 -9.79
N ASN A 56 -0.69 13.27 -10.55
CA ASN A 56 -1.01 11.90 -10.13
C ASN A 56 0.30 11.17 -9.70
N PRO A 57 0.27 10.17 -8.80
CA PRO A 57 1.40 9.28 -8.50
C PRO A 57 2.21 8.75 -9.70
N ILE A 58 1.62 8.75 -10.90
CA ILE A 58 2.28 8.33 -12.16
C ILE A 58 3.02 9.45 -12.89
N ASP A 59 2.59 10.71 -12.78
CA ASP A 59 3.19 11.84 -13.51
C ASP A 59 4.26 12.59 -12.70
N GLY A 60 4.76 11.97 -11.63
CA GLY A 60 5.71 12.62 -10.71
C GLY A 60 5.04 13.64 -9.78
N GLY A 61 3.76 13.45 -9.47
CA GLY A 61 3.05 14.31 -8.53
C GLY A 61 3.71 14.38 -7.16
N ILE A 62 3.58 15.52 -6.48
CA ILE A 62 4.26 15.76 -5.19
C ILE A 62 3.43 15.09 -4.08
N PRO A 63 3.95 14.05 -3.40
CA PRO A 63 3.30 13.47 -2.24
C PRO A 63 3.11 14.52 -1.15
N VAL A 64 1.93 14.54 -0.55
CA VAL A 64 1.61 15.40 0.59
C VAL A 64 2.57 15.16 1.76
N ALA A 65 3.10 13.93 1.88
CA ALA A 65 4.12 13.59 2.88
C ALA A 65 5.34 14.55 2.83
N TYR A 66 5.76 14.99 1.64
CA TYR A 66 6.89 15.93 1.49
C TYR A 66 6.56 17.30 2.06
N LEU A 67 5.33 17.78 1.85
CA LEU A 67 4.86 19.05 2.41
C LEU A 67 4.74 18.97 3.93
N GLY A 68 4.23 17.85 4.45
CA GLY A 68 4.21 17.55 5.87
C GLY A 68 5.63 17.57 6.46
N PHE A 69 6.60 16.97 5.78
CA PHE A 69 8.00 16.94 6.21
C PHE A 69 8.61 18.34 6.25
N VAL A 70 8.42 19.14 5.19
CA VAL A 70 8.88 20.54 5.15
C VAL A 70 8.23 21.37 6.25
N ALA A 71 6.92 21.21 6.47
CA ALA A 71 6.20 21.93 7.53
C ALA A 71 6.72 21.57 8.93
N TYR A 72 6.95 20.28 9.22
CA TYR A 72 7.51 19.87 10.51
C TYR A 72 8.95 20.32 10.71
N LEU A 73 9.79 20.31 9.67
CA LEU A 73 11.14 20.87 9.74
C LEU A 73 11.09 22.37 10.06
N PHE A 74 10.19 23.11 9.41
CA PHE A 74 10.00 24.53 9.65
C PHE A 74 9.51 24.83 11.08
N LEU A 75 8.52 24.09 11.58
CA LEU A 75 8.03 24.23 12.95
C LEU A 75 9.10 23.85 13.99
N THR A 76 9.91 22.82 13.71
CA THR A 76 11.07 22.43 14.54
C THR A 76 12.11 23.55 14.55
N LEU A 77 12.42 24.13 13.39
CA LEU A 77 13.35 25.26 13.28
C LEU A 77 12.87 26.45 14.12
N ILE A 78 11.59 26.81 14.05
CA ILE A 78 11.03 27.88 14.88
C ILE A 78 11.20 27.58 16.38
N ALA A 79 10.86 26.36 16.82
CA ALA A 79 10.98 25.96 18.23
C ALA A 79 12.44 25.98 18.73
N VAL A 80 13.40 25.61 17.88
CA VAL A 80 14.84 25.65 18.16
C VAL A 80 15.39 27.07 18.12
N LEU A 81 14.97 27.92 17.17
CA LEU A 81 15.38 29.33 17.12
C LEU A 81 14.93 30.08 18.38
N ARG A 82 13.76 29.72 18.93
CA ARG A 82 13.31 30.24 20.23
C ARG A 82 14.12 29.73 21.42
N ALA A 83 14.93 28.70 21.28
CA ALA A 83 15.91 28.30 22.29
C ALA A 83 17.17 29.18 22.29
N VAL A 84 17.40 29.98 21.23
CA VAL A 84 18.56 30.87 21.12
C VAL A 84 18.33 32.18 21.88
N ARG A 85 19.35 32.63 22.60
CA ARG A 85 19.33 33.92 23.32
C ARG A 85 19.05 35.07 22.34
N GLY A 86 18.10 35.94 22.70
CA GLY A 86 17.69 37.11 21.91
C GLY A 86 16.47 36.91 21.00
N VAL A 87 16.12 35.67 20.66
CA VAL A 87 14.98 35.35 19.75
C VAL A 87 13.81 34.67 20.48
N ARG A 88 14.04 34.28 21.74
CA ARG A 88 13.11 33.51 22.60
C ARG A 88 11.70 34.11 22.76
N ASN A 89 11.62 35.44 22.93
CA ASN A 89 10.37 36.18 23.19
C ASN A 89 9.77 36.79 21.92
N SER A 90 10.15 36.29 20.74
CA SER A 90 9.60 36.78 19.48
C SER A 90 8.15 36.34 19.31
N LYS A 91 7.21 37.25 19.56
CA LYS A 91 5.78 37.06 19.28
C LYS A 91 5.54 36.63 17.82
N ALA A 92 6.30 37.19 16.89
CA ALA A 92 6.23 36.84 15.47
C ALA A 92 6.48 35.35 15.23
N LEU A 93 7.45 34.73 15.91
CA LEU A 93 7.71 33.30 15.79
C LEU A 93 6.58 32.44 16.36
N VAL A 94 5.98 32.86 17.49
CA VAL A 94 4.86 32.13 18.10
C VAL A 94 3.63 32.17 17.20
N THR A 95 3.30 33.36 16.69
CA THR A 95 2.16 33.56 15.78
C THR A 95 2.38 32.82 14.46
N THR A 96 3.58 32.87 13.89
CA THR A 96 3.91 32.12 12.66
C THR A 96 3.78 30.61 12.90
N GLY A 97 4.32 30.10 14.00
CA GLY A 97 4.19 28.69 14.37
C GLY A 97 2.73 28.24 14.51
N PHE A 98 1.90 29.05 15.17
CA PHE A 98 0.46 28.80 15.32
C PHE A 98 -0.29 28.77 13.99
N ILE A 99 -0.02 29.73 13.09
CA ILE A 99 -0.67 29.79 11.78
C ILE A 99 -0.29 28.57 10.95
N VAL A 100 1.00 28.26 10.87
CA VAL A 100 1.49 27.12 10.07
C VAL A 100 0.97 25.80 10.61
N SER A 101 1.04 25.59 11.93
CA SER A 101 0.53 24.35 12.53
C SER A 101 -1.00 24.26 12.41
N GLY A 102 -1.72 25.37 12.50
CA GLY A 102 -3.17 25.42 12.33
C GLY A 102 -3.63 25.05 10.92
N ILE A 103 -2.99 25.59 9.89
CA ILE A 103 -3.23 25.20 8.49
C ILE A 103 -2.91 23.70 8.33
N GLY A 104 -1.78 23.25 8.87
CA GLY A 104 -1.38 21.85 8.83
C GLY A 104 -2.37 20.91 9.54
N ALA A 105 -2.95 21.33 10.66
CA ALA A 105 -3.95 20.56 11.41
C ALA A 105 -5.27 20.46 10.66
N LEU A 106 -5.75 21.56 10.05
CA LEU A 106 -6.96 21.56 9.21
C LEU A 106 -6.80 20.63 8.01
N TYR A 107 -5.67 20.74 7.31
CA TYR A 107 -5.39 19.90 6.15
C TYR A 107 -5.21 18.42 6.53
N SER A 108 -4.49 18.13 7.63
CA SER A 108 -4.36 16.76 8.14
C SER A 108 -5.70 16.18 8.58
N GLY A 109 -6.58 17.01 9.16
CA GLY A 109 -7.95 16.66 9.49
C GLY A 109 -8.77 16.28 8.26
N TYR A 110 -8.67 17.05 7.18
CA TYR A 110 -9.29 16.73 5.89
C TYR A 110 -8.80 15.37 5.35
N LEU A 111 -7.49 15.14 5.32
CA LEU A 111 -6.93 13.86 4.83
C LEU A 111 -7.33 12.67 5.72
N THR A 112 -7.40 12.88 7.03
CA THR A 112 -7.86 11.84 7.98
C THR A 112 -9.34 11.53 7.76
N TYR A 113 -10.17 12.54 7.52
CA TYR A 113 -11.56 12.35 7.16
C TYR A 113 -11.70 11.54 5.86
N THR A 114 -10.96 11.91 4.81
CA THR A 114 -10.95 11.15 3.55
C THR A 114 -10.50 9.72 3.77
N ALA A 115 -9.44 9.48 4.56
CA ALA A 115 -8.96 8.12 4.85
C ALA A 115 -10.02 7.25 5.54
N LEU A 116 -10.70 7.78 6.56
CA LEU A 116 -11.67 7.01 7.36
C LEU A 116 -13.03 6.83 6.67
N TYR A 117 -13.53 7.87 5.98
CA TYR A 117 -14.90 7.88 5.47
C TYR A 117 -15.01 7.64 3.97
N VAL A 118 -14.01 8.04 3.19
CA VAL A 118 -14.03 7.86 1.72
C VAL A 118 -13.28 6.58 1.34
N ILE A 119 -12.05 6.41 1.84
CA ILE A 119 -11.18 5.26 1.49
C ILE A 119 -11.50 4.03 2.37
N GLN A 120 -12.09 4.24 3.54
CA GLN A 120 -12.38 3.20 4.53
C GLN A 120 -11.13 2.39 4.94
N ALA A 121 -9.97 3.06 5.03
CA ALA A 121 -8.70 2.46 5.41
C ALA A 121 -8.05 3.23 6.56
N THR A 122 -7.32 2.52 7.42
CA THR A 122 -6.67 3.12 8.59
C THR A 122 -5.15 3.15 8.41
N CYS A 123 -4.57 4.34 8.51
CA CYS A 123 -3.13 4.53 8.45
C CYS A 123 -2.64 5.11 9.77
N ILE A 124 -1.92 4.30 10.55
CA ILE A 124 -1.39 4.73 11.85
C ILE A 124 -0.46 5.94 11.70
N TRP A 125 0.36 5.99 10.65
CA TRP A 125 1.28 7.10 10.39
C TRP A 125 0.54 8.42 10.12
N CYS A 126 -0.55 8.37 9.34
CA CYS A 126 -1.37 9.55 9.07
C CYS A 126 -2.10 10.03 10.32
N ILE A 127 -2.67 9.11 11.11
CA ILE A 127 -3.33 9.45 12.38
C ILE A 127 -2.35 10.05 13.37
N SER A 128 -1.16 9.44 13.54
CA SER A 128 -0.11 9.97 14.40
C SER A 128 0.36 11.34 13.96
N SER A 129 0.51 11.58 12.65
CA SER A 129 0.83 12.91 12.12
C SER A 129 -0.29 13.93 12.42
N ALA A 130 -1.55 13.56 12.18
CA ALA A 130 -2.69 14.44 12.44
C ALA A 130 -2.78 14.84 13.93
N ILE A 131 -2.64 13.86 14.83
CA ILE A 131 -2.59 14.11 16.28
C ILE A 131 -1.42 15.02 16.62
N THR A 132 -0.23 14.76 16.07
CA THR A 132 0.96 15.56 16.33
C THR A 132 0.78 17.02 15.90
N MET A 133 0.19 17.29 14.72
CA MET A 133 -0.13 18.65 14.27
C MET A 133 -1.17 19.36 15.16
N ILE A 134 -2.22 18.65 15.57
CA ILE A 134 -3.26 19.21 16.45
C ILE A 134 -2.65 19.60 17.81
N VAL A 135 -1.89 18.69 18.42
CA VAL A 135 -1.23 18.96 19.71
C VAL A 135 -0.23 20.11 19.56
N THR A 136 0.55 20.14 18.48
CA THR A 136 1.48 21.25 18.19
C THR A 136 0.75 22.60 18.14
N THR A 137 -0.41 22.64 17.50
CA THR A 137 -1.25 23.85 17.40
C THR A 137 -1.78 24.30 18.76
N ILE A 138 -2.25 23.36 19.58
CA ILE A 138 -2.71 23.64 20.94
C ILE A 138 -1.57 24.20 21.79
N VAL A 139 -0.37 23.64 21.68
CA VAL A 139 0.80 24.11 22.44
C VAL A 139 1.22 25.50 21.98
N TYR A 140 1.21 25.81 20.68
CA TYR A 140 1.44 27.17 20.19
C TYR A 140 0.37 28.17 20.66
N ALA A 141 -0.90 27.77 20.74
CA ALA A 141 -1.97 28.61 21.29
C ALA A 141 -1.78 28.88 22.78
N ALA A 142 -1.45 27.85 23.57
CA ALA A 142 -1.12 27.97 24.98
C ALA A 142 0.10 28.89 25.20
N LEU A 143 1.09 28.78 24.33
CA LEU A 143 2.30 29.61 24.38
C LEU A 143 2.01 31.08 24.08
N GLN A 144 1.08 31.40 23.15
CA GLN A 144 0.62 32.77 22.94
C GLN A 144 -0.07 33.37 24.17
N ALA A 145 -0.81 32.56 24.92
CA ALA A 145 -1.46 32.98 26.16
C ALA A 145 -0.46 33.16 27.32
N ALA A 146 0.59 32.34 27.35
CA ALA A 146 1.62 32.34 28.39
C ALA A 146 2.75 33.37 28.18
N ASP A 147 2.91 33.94 26.97
CA ASP A 147 4.00 34.87 26.61
C ASP A 147 3.89 36.27 27.26
N LYS A 148 3.13 36.39 28.35
CA LYS A 148 3.07 37.57 29.20
C LYS A 148 4.08 37.39 30.35
N THR A 149 5.22 38.06 30.19
CA THR A 149 6.10 38.55 31.28
C THR A 149 6.80 37.52 32.18
N GLU A 150 7.68 36.66 31.65
CA GLU A 150 8.70 35.99 32.47
C GLU A 150 10.09 36.06 31.79
N GLU A 151 11.03 36.78 32.41
CA GLU A 151 12.46 36.66 32.11
C GLU A 151 12.98 35.37 32.75
N GLU A 152 13.25 34.34 31.93
CA GLU A 152 13.76 33.04 32.39
C GLU A 152 15.23 32.78 31.99
N PRO A 153 15.97 32.00 32.79
CA PRO A 153 17.41 32.10 32.92
C PRO A 153 18.22 31.57 31.72
N SER A 154 19.43 32.12 31.65
CA SER A 154 20.46 32.11 30.61
C SER A 154 20.91 30.74 30.06
N ASN A 155 20.72 29.62 30.77
CA ASN A 155 21.35 28.32 30.46
C ASN A 155 20.36 27.15 30.31
N SER A 156 19.22 27.33 29.64
CA SER A 156 18.32 26.19 29.44
C SER A 156 18.93 25.14 28.50
N PRO A 157 18.90 23.84 28.84
CA PRO A 157 19.45 22.74 28.03
C PRO A 157 18.66 22.47 26.72
N ASP A 158 17.92 23.45 26.20
CA ASP A 158 17.00 23.30 25.08
C ASP A 158 17.75 23.02 23.76
N LEU A 159 18.95 23.59 23.59
CA LEU A 159 19.83 23.30 22.45
C LEU A 159 20.44 21.90 22.54
N LEU A 160 20.75 21.42 23.75
CA LEU A 160 21.20 20.05 23.97
C LEU A 160 20.08 19.06 23.67
N LEU A 161 18.84 19.36 24.10
CA LEU A 161 17.66 18.57 23.76
C LEU A 161 17.46 18.48 22.24
N ALA A 162 17.56 19.61 21.52
CA ALA A 162 17.46 19.62 20.06
C ALA A 162 18.58 18.80 19.39
N GLY A 163 19.81 18.88 19.89
CA GLY A 163 20.93 18.07 19.41
C GLY A 163 20.70 16.57 19.59
N VAL A 164 20.24 16.14 20.78
CA VAL A 164 19.91 14.74 21.07
C VAL A 164 18.78 14.25 20.16
N MET A 165 17.71 15.03 20.02
CA MET A 165 16.58 14.65 19.17
C MET A 165 16.97 14.54 17.69
N THR A 166 17.86 15.40 17.19
CA THR A 166 18.39 15.31 15.82
C THR A 166 19.10 13.98 15.59
N LEU A 167 19.95 13.57 16.53
CA LEU A 167 20.64 12.28 16.47
C LEU A 167 19.66 11.11 16.49
N VAL A 168 18.66 11.15 17.38
CA VAL A 168 17.63 10.10 17.52
C VAL A 168 16.82 9.95 16.23
N VAL A 169 16.36 11.05 15.63
CA VAL A 169 15.60 11.02 14.38
C VAL A 169 16.47 10.51 13.22
N GLY A 170 17.72 10.96 13.12
CA GLY A 170 18.65 10.48 12.09
C GLY A 170 18.90 8.97 12.18
N ILE A 171 19.20 8.46 13.37
CA ILE A 171 19.39 7.02 13.61
C ILE A 171 18.10 6.25 13.34
N GLY A 172 16.96 6.75 13.83
CA GLY A 172 15.66 6.10 13.68
C GLY A 172 15.24 5.95 12.22
N LEU A 173 15.41 7.00 11.40
CA LEU A 173 15.11 6.96 9.96
C LEU A 173 16.03 5.97 9.24
N GLY A 174 17.33 6.02 9.52
CA GLY A 174 18.32 5.12 8.90
C GLY A 174 18.09 3.64 9.25
N ALA A 175 17.91 3.34 10.54
CA ALA A 175 17.65 1.98 11.01
C ALA A 175 16.30 1.45 10.52
N GLY A 176 15.26 2.29 10.55
CA GLY A 176 13.93 1.93 10.05
C GLY A 176 13.96 1.49 8.58
N ILE A 177 14.65 2.25 7.72
CA ILE A 177 14.79 1.91 6.30
C ILE A 177 15.57 0.62 6.11
N ALA A 178 16.69 0.45 6.82
CA ALA A 178 17.49 -0.76 6.73
C ALA A 178 16.68 -2.02 7.10
N VAL A 179 15.86 -1.94 8.16
CA VAL A 179 14.98 -3.02 8.60
C VAL A 179 13.89 -3.34 7.56
N VAL A 180 13.22 -2.33 7.01
CA VAL A 180 12.15 -2.60 6.04
C VAL A 180 12.71 -3.13 4.72
N LYS A 181 13.86 -2.62 4.26
CA LYS A 181 14.57 -3.14 3.08
C LYS A 181 15.02 -4.59 3.28
N ALA A 182 15.51 -4.94 4.46
CA ALA A 182 15.87 -6.32 4.80
C ALA A 182 14.65 -7.27 4.83
N LYS A 183 13.44 -6.75 5.04
CA LYS A 183 12.18 -7.51 5.06
C LYS A 183 11.43 -7.56 3.72
N GLY A 184 11.98 -7.03 2.63
CA GLY A 184 11.47 -7.23 1.26
C GLY A 184 10.24 -6.42 0.84
N GLY A 185 9.91 -5.33 1.54
CA GLY A 185 8.73 -4.51 1.24
C GLY A 185 8.95 -3.45 0.16
N THR A 186 9.07 -3.79 -1.13
CA THR A 186 9.13 -2.79 -2.23
C THR A 186 8.14 -3.13 -3.34
N VAL A 187 7.42 -2.12 -3.87
CA VAL A 187 6.67 -2.22 -5.14
C VAL A 187 7.65 -1.94 -6.27
N ASP A 188 7.99 -2.95 -7.07
CA ASP A 188 9.07 -2.88 -8.04
C ASP A 188 8.56 -2.41 -9.43
N ARG A 189 8.93 -1.20 -9.84
CA ARG A 189 8.61 -0.68 -11.19
C ARG A 189 9.40 -1.36 -12.31
N ASN A 190 10.46 -2.11 -12.00
CA ASN A 190 11.27 -2.85 -12.99
C ASN A 190 10.73 -4.26 -13.29
N VAL A 191 9.52 -4.58 -12.83
CA VAL A 191 8.82 -5.83 -13.16
C VAL A 191 8.60 -5.92 -14.67
N VAL A 192 8.13 -4.84 -15.30
CA VAL A 192 7.93 -4.75 -16.76
C VAL A 192 9.26 -4.85 -17.50
N ASP A 193 10.31 -4.16 -17.03
CA ASP A 193 11.65 -4.25 -17.63
C ASP A 193 12.21 -5.68 -17.61
N ARG A 194 11.96 -6.46 -16.54
CA ARG A 194 12.33 -7.89 -16.51
C ARG A 194 11.50 -8.72 -17.46
N ILE A 195 10.21 -8.46 -17.56
CA ILE A 195 9.33 -9.15 -18.51
C ILE A 195 9.80 -8.93 -19.95
N VAL A 196 10.10 -7.68 -20.31
CA VAL A 196 10.57 -7.28 -21.63
C VAL A 196 11.99 -7.80 -21.90
N LYS A 197 12.92 -7.62 -20.95
CA LYS A 197 14.32 -8.04 -21.08
C LYS A 197 14.50 -9.55 -21.15
N ASP A 198 13.79 -10.30 -20.31
CA ASP A 198 13.87 -11.77 -20.27
C ASP A 198 12.88 -12.44 -21.24
N LYS A 199 12.13 -11.65 -22.04
CA LYS A 199 11.08 -12.11 -22.95
C LYS A 199 10.11 -13.09 -22.27
N LEU A 200 9.70 -12.77 -21.05
CA LEU A 200 8.80 -13.61 -20.29
C LEU A 200 7.39 -13.47 -20.84
N ASP A 201 6.84 -14.55 -21.40
CA ASP A 201 5.44 -14.55 -21.78
C ASP A 201 4.58 -14.80 -20.55
N LEU A 202 3.94 -13.75 -20.03
CA LEU A 202 2.98 -13.87 -18.95
C LEU A 202 1.73 -14.69 -19.34
N LEU A 203 1.52 -14.91 -20.65
CA LEU A 203 0.49 -15.79 -21.20
C LEU A 203 1.06 -17.16 -21.62
N ALA A 204 2.27 -17.52 -21.21
CA ALA A 204 2.89 -18.81 -21.49
C ALA A 204 1.95 -20.00 -21.14
N PRO A 205 2.13 -21.18 -21.78
CA PRO A 205 1.18 -22.30 -21.73
C PRO A 205 0.64 -22.66 -20.34
N GLY A 206 -0.68 -22.91 -20.32
CA GLY A 206 -1.48 -23.33 -19.16
C GLY A 206 -1.96 -22.20 -18.25
N VAL A 207 -1.86 -20.94 -18.69
CA VAL A 207 -2.65 -19.86 -18.09
C VAL A 207 -4.14 -20.13 -18.28
N HIS A 208 -4.94 -19.92 -17.25
CA HIS A 208 -6.40 -20.09 -17.34
C HIS A 208 -7.02 -18.76 -17.78
N ILE A 209 -7.82 -18.79 -18.85
CA ILE A 209 -8.46 -17.60 -19.42
C ILE A 209 -9.96 -17.62 -19.16
N TYR A 210 -10.48 -16.56 -18.54
CA TYR A 210 -11.90 -16.30 -18.34
C TYR A 210 -12.41 -15.28 -19.37
N GLY A 211 -13.56 -15.57 -19.98
CA GLY A 211 -14.11 -14.79 -21.08
C GLY A 211 -13.65 -15.30 -22.45
N ASN A 212 -13.62 -14.42 -23.45
CA ASN A 212 -13.26 -14.79 -24.81
C ASN A 212 -11.73 -14.98 -24.94
N PRO A 213 -11.19 -16.17 -25.23
CA PRO A 213 -9.74 -16.38 -25.35
C PRO A 213 -9.10 -15.56 -26.46
N ASP A 214 -9.87 -15.17 -27.48
CA ASP A 214 -9.41 -14.37 -28.62
C ASP A 214 -9.59 -12.86 -28.41
N ALA A 215 -9.94 -12.43 -27.20
CA ALA A 215 -10.11 -11.02 -26.88
C ALA A 215 -8.81 -10.22 -27.21
N PRO A 216 -8.93 -9.02 -27.80
CA PRO A 216 -7.78 -8.19 -28.15
C PRO A 216 -7.03 -7.64 -26.92
N ILE A 217 -7.66 -7.65 -25.74
CA ILE A 217 -7.08 -7.18 -24.49
C ILE A 217 -7.19 -8.28 -23.44
N THR A 218 -6.07 -8.58 -22.79
CA THR A 218 -5.97 -9.52 -21.67
C THR A 218 -5.52 -8.81 -20.42
N ILE A 219 -6.31 -8.94 -19.36
CA ILE A 219 -5.90 -8.59 -17.99
C ILE A 219 -5.26 -9.82 -17.38
N ILE A 220 -4.05 -9.71 -16.86
CA ILE A 220 -3.34 -10.82 -16.22
C ILE A 220 -3.30 -10.53 -14.73
N GLU A 221 -3.85 -11.43 -13.92
CA GLU A 221 -3.90 -11.29 -12.48
C GLU A 221 -3.05 -12.36 -11.80
N PHE A 222 -2.04 -11.94 -11.03
CA PHE A 222 -1.40 -12.80 -10.04
C PHE A 222 -2.16 -12.69 -8.72
N ALA A 223 -2.82 -13.77 -8.34
CA ALA A 223 -3.77 -13.79 -7.23
C ALA A 223 -3.58 -14.95 -6.26
N ASP A 224 -4.12 -14.74 -5.07
CA ASP A 224 -4.21 -15.70 -3.98
C ASP A 224 -5.70 -15.94 -3.66
N MET A 225 -6.10 -17.21 -3.52
CA MET A 225 -7.49 -17.60 -3.27
C MET A 225 -8.03 -17.24 -1.90
N LEU A 226 -7.16 -16.97 -0.93
CA LEU A 226 -7.52 -16.53 0.42
C LEU A 226 -7.38 -15.01 0.60
N CYS A 227 -6.85 -14.28 -0.38
CA CYS A 227 -6.67 -12.84 -0.28
C CYS A 227 -7.99 -12.07 -0.43
N PRO A 228 -8.44 -11.30 0.58
CA PRO A 228 -9.67 -10.51 0.49
C PRO A 228 -9.64 -9.46 -0.63
N ALA A 229 -8.46 -8.90 -0.94
CA ALA A 229 -8.31 -7.95 -2.04
C ALA A 229 -8.45 -8.63 -3.41
N CYS A 230 -7.95 -9.86 -3.58
CA CYS A 230 -8.17 -10.65 -4.79
C CYS A 230 -9.64 -11.00 -4.94
N GLN A 231 -10.32 -11.39 -3.85
CA GLN A 231 -11.76 -11.64 -3.86
C GLN A 231 -12.57 -10.45 -4.39
N LYS A 232 -12.27 -9.24 -3.90
CA LYS A 232 -12.92 -8.01 -4.38
C LYS A 232 -12.59 -7.75 -5.85
N THR A 233 -11.31 -7.84 -6.21
CA THR A 233 -10.81 -7.58 -7.56
C THR A 233 -11.41 -8.53 -8.59
N PHE A 234 -11.51 -9.83 -8.28
CA PHE A 234 -12.12 -10.82 -9.15
C PHE A 234 -13.59 -10.53 -9.43
N LYS A 235 -14.38 -10.12 -8.42
CA LYS A 235 -15.80 -9.77 -8.61
C LYS A 235 -15.96 -8.60 -9.59
N GLU A 236 -15.13 -7.57 -9.44
CA GLU A 236 -15.19 -6.40 -10.32
C GLU A 236 -14.64 -6.72 -11.73
N LEU A 237 -13.56 -7.51 -11.83
CA LEU A 237 -13.05 -7.99 -13.12
C LEU A 237 -14.05 -8.89 -13.85
N ASP A 238 -14.80 -9.74 -13.13
CA ASP A 238 -15.86 -10.56 -13.69
C ASP A 238 -16.93 -9.71 -14.39
N GLU A 239 -17.39 -8.64 -13.72
CA GLU A 239 -18.34 -7.68 -14.31
C GLU A 239 -17.75 -6.97 -15.53
N ILE A 240 -16.49 -6.50 -15.44
CA ILE A 240 -15.81 -5.82 -16.54
C ILE A 240 -15.68 -6.74 -17.76
N VAL A 241 -15.24 -7.98 -17.56
CA VAL A 241 -15.08 -8.97 -18.64
C VAL A 241 -16.43 -9.31 -19.26
N LYS A 242 -17.48 -9.55 -18.47
CA LYS A 242 -18.84 -9.82 -18.98
C LYS A 242 -19.40 -8.66 -19.79
N ASN A 243 -19.20 -7.43 -19.33
CA ASN A 243 -19.70 -6.22 -19.99
C ASN A 243 -18.82 -5.76 -21.16
N SER A 244 -17.69 -6.42 -21.41
CA SER A 244 -16.77 -6.05 -22.49
C SER A 244 -17.21 -6.48 -23.89
N ASN A 245 -18.32 -7.21 -24.04
CA ASN A 245 -18.76 -7.80 -25.31
C ASN A 245 -17.66 -8.65 -25.98
N GLY A 246 -16.89 -9.39 -25.18
CA GLY A 246 -15.82 -10.28 -25.66
C GLY A 246 -14.52 -9.55 -26.05
N LYS A 247 -14.38 -8.26 -25.71
CA LYS A 247 -13.17 -7.46 -25.97
C LYS A 247 -12.10 -7.57 -24.89
N LEU A 248 -12.50 -8.00 -23.68
CA LEU A 248 -11.61 -8.28 -22.57
C LEU A 248 -11.69 -9.74 -22.18
N ASN A 249 -10.55 -10.29 -21.77
CA ASN A 249 -10.48 -11.52 -21.03
C ASN A 249 -9.57 -11.37 -19.80
N LEU A 250 -9.71 -12.31 -18.86
CA LEU A 250 -8.91 -12.36 -17.64
C LEU A 250 -8.07 -13.64 -17.65
N ALA A 251 -6.75 -13.47 -17.62
CA ALA A 251 -5.78 -14.52 -17.42
C ALA A 251 -5.41 -14.61 -15.93
N PHE A 252 -5.64 -15.78 -15.31
CA PHE A 252 -5.34 -16.02 -13.90
C PHE A 252 -3.97 -16.70 -13.73
N ARG A 253 -3.17 -16.21 -12.77
CA ARG A 253 -1.88 -16.78 -12.36
C ARG A 253 -1.84 -16.96 -10.85
N HIS A 254 -1.34 -18.09 -10.39
CA HIS A 254 -1.25 -18.40 -8.97
C HIS A 254 -0.09 -17.65 -8.29
N PHE A 255 -0.40 -16.94 -7.20
CA PHE A 255 0.61 -16.41 -6.27
C PHE A 255 0.16 -16.58 -4.82
N PRO A 256 0.09 -17.83 -4.32
CA PRO A 256 -0.36 -18.12 -2.96
C PRO A 256 0.64 -17.58 -1.93
N LEU A 257 0.14 -16.77 -1.00
CA LEU A 257 0.89 -16.15 0.09
C LEU A 257 0.90 -17.08 1.32
N PHE A 258 1.13 -18.38 1.12
CA PHE A 258 1.03 -19.44 2.15
C PHE A 258 1.98 -19.26 3.35
N MET A 259 2.96 -18.36 3.23
CA MET A 259 3.82 -17.95 4.35
C MET A 259 3.12 -17.01 5.34
N LYS A 260 1.93 -16.48 5.01
CA LYS A 260 1.09 -15.69 5.93
C LYS A 260 0.18 -16.60 6.74
N GLU A 261 0.01 -16.26 8.02
CA GLU A 261 -0.70 -17.09 8.98
C GLU A 261 -2.17 -17.34 8.60
N ASP A 262 -2.83 -16.33 8.02
CA ASP A 262 -4.22 -16.35 7.55
C ASP A 262 -4.38 -16.88 6.11
N HIS A 263 -3.30 -17.40 5.51
CA HIS A 263 -3.26 -17.92 4.14
C HIS A 263 -2.68 -19.34 4.06
N LYS A 264 -2.65 -20.09 5.16
CA LYS A 264 -2.11 -21.47 5.18
C LYS A 264 -2.74 -22.38 4.13
N MET A 265 -4.01 -22.14 3.78
CA MET A 265 -4.74 -22.88 2.75
C MET A 265 -4.60 -22.33 1.32
N ALA A 266 -3.82 -21.26 1.10
CA ALA A 266 -3.65 -20.66 -0.23
C ALA A 266 -2.97 -21.60 -1.23
N LEU A 267 -1.92 -22.31 -0.81
CA LEU A 267 -1.24 -23.28 -1.69
C LEU A 267 -2.14 -24.50 -1.98
N PRO A 268 -2.77 -25.16 -0.98
CA PRO A 268 -3.74 -26.22 -1.27
C PRO A 268 -4.90 -25.76 -2.15
N ALA A 269 -5.45 -24.56 -1.93
CA ALA A 269 -6.52 -24.02 -2.76
C ALA A 269 -6.07 -23.79 -4.21
N ALA A 270 -4.88 -23.22 -4.41
CA ALA A 270 -4.29 -23.07 -5.74
C ALA A 270 -4.14 -24.43 -6.45
N THR A 271 -3.62 -25.44 -5.75
CA THR A 271 -3.47 -26.79 -6.31
C THR A 271 -4.83 -27.41 -6.65
N ILE A 272 -5.84 -27.28 -5.78
CA ILE A 272 -7.20 -27.79 -6.06
C ILE A 272 -7.81 -27.08 -7.27
N ALA A 273 -7.51 -25.80 -7.49
CA ALA A 273 -7.97 -25.09 -8.67
C ALA A 273 -7.40 -25.70 -9.95
N GLU A 274 -6.11 -26.01 -9.98
CA GLU A 274 -5.49 -26.71 -11.10
C GLU A 274 -6.06 -28.13 -11.29
N ILE A 275 -6.38 -28.84 -10.20
CA ILE A 275 -7.14 -30.10 -10.27
C ILE A 275 -8.54 -29.87 -10.88
N ALA A 276 -9.22 -28.79 -10.50
CA ALA A 276 -10.51 -28.41 -11.05
C ALA A 276 -10.40 -28.09 -12.56
N ALA A 277 -9.27 -27.55 -13.02
CA ALA A 277 -9.03 -27.26 -14.43
C ALA A 277 -9.07 -28.53 -15.30
N GLU A 278 -8.60 -29.67 -14.79
CA GLU A 278 -8.66 -30.97 -15.48
C GLU A 278 -10.10 -31.39 -15.80
N GLU A 279 -11.07 -30.89 -15.03
CA GLU A 279 -12.51 -31.10 -15.24
C GLU A 279 -13.21 -29.88 -15.88
N ASN A 280 -12.46 -28.89 -16.41
CA ASN A 280 -12.98 -27.61 -16.91
C ASN A 280 -13.76 -26.80 -15.86
N LYS A 281 -13.39 -26.95 -14.58
CA LYS A 281 -14.03 -26.33 -13.42
C LYS A 281 -13.20 -25.23 -12.76
N PHE A 282 -12.09 -24.80 -13.36
CA PHE A 282 -11.15 -23.83 -12.77
C PHE A 282 -11.85 -22.56 -12.26
N PHE A 283 -12.53 -21.83 -13.15
CA PHE A 283 -13.17 -20.57 -12.77
C PHE A 283 -14.42 -20.76 -11.92
N GLN A 284 -15.14 -21.89 -12.02
CA GLN A 284 -16.22 -22.23 -11.09
C GLN A 284 -15.66 -22.38 -9.67
N PHE A 285 -14.52 -23.06 -9.53
CA PHE A 285 -13.85 -23.22 -8.24
C PHE A 285 -13.31 -21.89 -7.70
N VAL A 286 -12.63 -21.07 -8.54
CA VAL A 286 -12.16 -19.72 -8.17
C VAL A 286 -13.32 -18.85 -7.68
N ALA A 287 -14.42 -18.79 -8.44
CA ALA A 287 -15.59 -18.01 -8.08
C ALA A 287 -16.23 -18.51 -6.77
N ALA A 288 -16.30 -19.84 -6.57
CA ALA A 288 -16.81 -20.43 -5.34
C ALA A 288 -15.93 -20.12 -4.12
N MET A 289 -14.60 -20.18 -4.26
CA MET A 289 -13.67 -19.73 -3.22
C MET A 289 -13.91 -18.26 -2.87
N TYR A 290 -13.94 -17.38 -3.88
CA TYR A 290 -14.18 -15.94 -3.71
C TYR A 290 -15.64 -15.57 -3.34
N SER A 291 -16.54 -16.53 -3.24
CA SER A 291 -17.88 -16.32 -2.68
C SER A 291 -17.94 -16.45 -1.16
N ARG A 292 -16.90 -17.03 -0.52
CA ARG A 292 -16.83 -17.25 0.93
C ARG A 292 -15.97 -16.20 1.62
N SER A 293 -16.11 -16.06 2.94
CA SER A 293 -15.16 -15.26 3.72
C SER A 293 -13.82 -15.99 3.81
N HIS A 294 -12.71 -15.27 3.68
CA HIS A 294 -11.37 -15.85 3.89
C HIS A 294 -11.23 -16.52 5.27
N THR A 295 -11.90 -16.01 6.30
CA THR A 295 -11.91 -16.59 7.65
C THR A 295 -12.49 -17.99 7.70
N ASP A 296 -13.37 -18.34 6.76
CA ASP A 296 -14.05 -19.63 6.70
C ASP A 296 -13.23 -20.66 5.92
N LEU A 297 -12.14 -20.24 5.27
CA LEU A 297 -11.32 -21.05 4.37
C LEU A 297 -9.98 -21.45 4.99
N GLN A 298 -9.89 -21.42 6.32
CA GLN A 298 -8.64 -21.62 7.05
C GLN A 298 -8.27 -23.10 7.28
N THR A 299 -9.11 -24.04 6.84
CA THR A 299 -8.87 -25.49 7.01
C THR A 299 -9.02 -26.28 5.69
N PRO A 300 -8.39 -27.45 5.55
CA PRO A 300 -8.57 -28.35 4.40
C PRO A 300 -10.03 -28.71 4.14
N GLU A 301 -10.79 -29.04 5.18
CA GLU A 301 -12.17 -29.46 5.09
C GLU A 301 -13.04 -28.36 4.50
N ALA A 302 -12.78 -27.10 4.87
CA ALA A 302 -13.49 -25.96 4.33
C ALA A 302 -13.23 -25.77 2.83
N VAL A 303 -11.98 -25.89 2.40
CA VAL A 303 -11.61 -25.79 0.97
C VAL A 303 -12.14 -26.99 0.18
N PHE A 304 -12.12 -28.20 0.75
CA PHE A 304 -12.72 -29.38 0.12
C PHE A 304 -14.24 -29.24 0.01
N ALA A 305 -14.90 -28.61 0.99
CA ALA A 305 -16.32 -28.30 0.89
C ALA A 305 -16.61 -27.30 -0.24
N VAL A 306 -15.68 -26.41 -0.61
CA VAL A 306 -15.80 -25.58 -1.82
C VAL A 306 -15.67 -26.45 -3.07
N ALA A 307 -14.65 -27.31 -3.15
CA ALA A 307 -14.44 -28.21 -4.29
C ALA A 307 -15.67 -29.11 -4.55
N LYS A 308 -16.24 -29.66 -3.47
CA LYS A 308 -17.48 -30.43 -3.52
C LYS A 308 -18.66 -29.60 -4.03
N SER A 309 -18.77 -28.33 -3.63
CA SER A 309 -19.87 -27.46 -4.05
C SER A 309 -19.88 -27.14 -5.55
N VAL A 310 -18.71 -27.25 -6.21
CA VAL A 310 -18.59 -27.14 -7.68
C VAL A 310 -18.61 -28.51 -8.38
N GLY A 311 -18.98 -29.57 -7.64
CA GLY A 311 -19.18 -30.90 -8.19
C GLY A 311 -17.89 -31.69 -8.45
N MET A 312 -16.79 -31.39 -7.74
CA MET A 312 -15.57 -32.20 -7.81
C MET A 312 -15.65 -33.43 -6.88
N ASP A 313 -14.97 -34.51 -7.27
CA ASP A 313 -14.77 -35.67 -6.40
C ASP A 313 -13.65 -35.40 -5.38
N VAL A 314 -14.05 -35.10 -4.14
CA VAL A 314 -13.12 -34.78 -3.07
C VAL A 314 -12.37 -35.98 -2.50
N SER A 315 -12.78 -37.21 -2.83
CA SER A 315 -12.18 -38.44 -2.27
C SER A 315 -10.71 -38.62 -2.64
N LYS A 316 -10.27 -38.00 -3.74
CA LYS A 316 -8.90 -38.09 -4.25
C LYS A 316 -8.05 -36.85 -3.96
N LEU A 317 -8.66 -35.75 -3.47
CA LEU A 317 -7.95 -34.47 -3.33
C LEU A 317 -6.81 -34.55 -2.32
N GLU A 318 -7.03 -35.19 -1.18
CA GLU A 318 -6.00 -35.33 -0.14
C GLU A 318 -4.77 -36.09 -0.66
N ALA A 319 -4.98 -37.21 -1.34
CA ALA A 319 -3.90 -37.99 -1.93
C ALA A 319 -3.12 -37.20 -2.99
N ARG A 320 -3.82 -36.40 -3.81
CA ARG A 320 -3.19 -35.55 -4.83
C ARG A 320 -2.41 -34.38 -4.23
N LEU A 321 -2.95 -33.74 -3.19
CA LEU A 321 -2.28 -32.64 -2.49
C LEU A 321 -0.99 -33.07 -1.81
N ASN A 322 -0.94 -34.32 -1.33
CA ASN A 322 0.26 -34.90 -0.71
C ASN A 322 1.26 -35.47 -1.72
N ASN A 323 0.96 -35.44 -3.02
CA ASN A 323 1.85 -35.89 -4.08
C ASN A 323 2.61 -34.70 -4.68
N GLU A 324 3.86 -34.51 -4.29
CA GLU A 324 4.72 -33.44 -4.82
C GLU A 324 4.94 -33.52 -6.33
N ALA A 325 4.81 -34.72 -6.92
CA ALA A 325 4.94 -34.95 -8.36
C ALA A 325 3.62 -34.73 -9.13
N ASP A 326 2.54 -34.32 -8.45
CA ASP A 326 1.26 -34.06 -9.10
C ASP A 326 1.39 -32.90 -10.12
N PRO A 327 0.87 -33.04 -11.35
CA PRO A 327 0.90 -31.99 -12.35
C PRO A 327 0.32 -30.65 -11.85
N ALA A 328 -0.71 -30.68 -11.00
CA ALA A 328 -1.32 -29.49 -10.42
C ALA A 328 -0.34 -28.72 -9.51
N VAL A 329 0.44 -29.44 -8.69
CA VAL A 329 1.48 -28.84 -7.84
C VAL A 329 2.55 -28.16 -8.69
N LYS A 330 2.95 -28.82 -9.80
CA LYS A 330 3.90 -28.24 -10.74
C LYS A 330 3.37 -26.95 -11.38
N ARG A 331 2.10 -26.91 -11.79
CA ARG A 331 1.46 -25.71 -12.37
C ARG A 331 1.54 -24.51 -11.43
N VAL A 332 1.14 -24.68 -10.17
CA VAL A 332 1.20 -23.62 -9.15
C VAL A 332 2.64 -23.17 -8.91
N THR A 333 3.58 -24.12 -8.84
CA THR A 333 5.00 -23.84 -8.63
C THR A 333 5.61 -23.07 -9.82
N ASP A 334 5.24 -23.40 -11.06
CA ASP A 334 5.68 -22.70 -12.26
C ASP A 334 5.21 -21.23 -12.23
N ASP A 335 3.97 -20.96 -11.82
CA ASP A 335 3.43 -19.61 -11.65
C ASP A 335 4.12 -18.84 -10.53
N MET A 336 4.39 -19.47 -9.39
CA MET A 336 5.16 -18.88 -8.29
C MET A 336 6.60 -18.56 -8.72
N ASN A 337 7.24 -19.44 -9.49
CA ASN A 337 8.59 -19.21 -10.01
C ASN A 337 8.60 -18.05 -11.01
N LEU A 338 7.58 -17.95 -11.87
CA LEU A 338 7.39 -16.81 -12.75
C LEU A 338 7.25 -15.53 -11.91
N ALA A 339 6.33 -15.51 -10.95
CA ALA A 339 6.08 -14.38 -10.05
C ALA A 339 7.36 -13.95 -9.31
N ASN A 340 8.14 -14.90 -8.79
CA ASN A 340 9.43 -14.64 -8.15
C ASN A 340 10.47 -14.07 -9.12
N LYS A 341 10.56 -14.60 -10.34
CA LYS A 341 11.47 -14.09 -11.38
C LYS A 341 11.15 -12.65 -11.75
N ILE A 342 9.86 -12.32 -11.80
CA ILE A 342 9.40 -10.94 -12.02
C ILE A 342 9.23 -10.15 -10.71
N LYS A 343 9.64 -10.69 -9.56
CA LYS A 343 9.60 -10.09 -8.21
C LYS A 343 8.24 -9.52 -7.78
N ILE A 344 7.16 -10.24 -8.07
CA ILE A 344 5.87 -9.99 -7.43
C ILE A 344 5.97 -10.38 -5.96
N SER A 345 5.43 -9.53 -5.07
CA SER A 345 5.46 -9.74 -3.61
C SER A 345 4.10 -9.51 -2.94
N ILE A 346 3.10 -9.06 -3.70
CA ILE A 346 1.75 -8.74 -3.22
C ILE A 346 0.68 -9.26 -4.19
N THR A 347 -0.53 -9.50 -3.66
CA THR A 347 -1.71 -9.84 -4.44
C THR A 347 -2.89 -8.91 -4.12
N PRO A 348 -3.76 -8.63 -5.09
CA PRO A 348 -3.59 -8.94 -6.51
C PRO A 348 -2.51 -8.05 -7.14
N THR A 349 -1.75 -8.60 -8.08
CA THR A 349 -0.89 -7.80 -8.97
C THR A 349 -1.42 -7.96 -10.39
N LEU A 350 -1.73 -6.84 -11.04
CA LEU A 350 -2.35 -6.83 -12.36
C LEU A 350 -1.39 -6.34 -13.45
N PHE A 351 -1.54 -6.96 -14.61
CA PHE A 351 -0.96 -6.50 -15.86
C PHE A 351 -2.04 -6.41 -16.92
N ILE A 352 -1.78 -5.62 -17.96
CA ILE A 352 -2.64 -5.48 -19.12
C ILE A 352 -1.81 -5.67 -20.38
N LYS A 353 -2.28 -6.55 -21.27
CA LYS A 353 -1.67 -6.84 -22.58
C LYS A 353 -2.68 -6.56 -23.67
N ALA A 354 -2.33 -5.70 -24.62
CA ALA A 354 -3.09 -5.52 -25.85
C ALA A 354 -2.40 -6.25 -27.03
N LYS A 355 -3.18 -6.68 -28.00
CA LYS A 355 -2.67 -7.31 -29.23
C LYS A 355 -1.64 -6.40 -29.92
N GLY A 356 -0.42 -6.91 -30.09
CA GLY A 356 0.68 -6.16 -30.73
C GLY A 356 1.31 -5.07 -29.86
N LYS A 357 1.03 -5.05 -28.55
CA LYS A 357 1.64 -4.13 -27.57
C LYS A 357 2.42 -4.91 -26.53
N GLU A 358 3.38 -4.23 -25.91
CA GLU A 358 4.09 -4.76 -24.74
C GLU A 358 3.12 -4.86 -23.55
N VAL A 359 3.48 -5.72 -22.60
CA VAL A 359 2.67 -5.86 -21.39
C VAL A 359 3.00 -4.72 -20.43
N GLU A 360 1.97 -4.17 -19.79
CA GLU A 360 2.13 -3.09 -18.83
C GLU A 360 1.60 -3.53 -17.47
N GLN A 361 2.30 -3.19 -16.39
CA GLN A 361 1.76 -3.37 -15.04
C GLN A 361 0.75 -2.26 -14.74
N ILE A 362 -0.38 -2.60 -14.14
CA ILE A 362 -1.45 -1.66 -13.86
C ILE A 362 -1.99 -1.84 -12.44
N ALA A 363 -2.31 -0.72 -11.78
CA ALA A 363 -3.11 -0.74 -10.56
C ALA A 363 -4.58 -0.92 -10.93
N PHE A 364 -5.30 -1.77 -10.20
CA PHE A 364 -6.72 -2.04 -10.50
C PHE A 364 -7.58 -0.76 -10.57
N SER A 365 -7.34 0.22 -9.69
CA SER A 365 -8.03 1.51 -9.68
C SER A 365 -7.88 2.32 -10.98
N ARG A 366 -6.83 2.06 -11.78
CA ARG A 366 -6.58 2.73 -13.06
C ARG A 366 -7.07 1.93 -14.25
N LEU A 367 -7.66 0.76 -14.04
CA LEU A 367 -8.03 -0.14 -15.14
C LEU A 367 -9.04 0.52 -16.08
N GLN A 368 -10.11 1.13 -15.57
CA GLN A 368 -11.11 1.79 -16.41
C GLN A 368 -10.54 3.00 -17.16
N ASP A 369 -9.71 3.81 -16.50
CA ASP A 369 -9.01 4.93 -17.13
C ASP A 369 -8.13 4.42 -18.27
N LYS A 370 -7.34 3.38 -18.03
CA LYS A 370 -6.47 2.76 -19.03
C LYS A 370 -7.23 2.21 -20.21
N LEU A 371 -8.38 1.58 -19.98
CA LEU A 371 -9.27 1.08 -21.04
C LEU A 371 -9.89 2.22 -21.88
N SER A 372 -9.91 3.44 -21.34
CA SER A 372 -10.38 4.65 -22.02
C SER A 372 -9.26 5.41 -22.76
N GLU A 373 -8.00 5.01 -22.59
CA GLU A 373 -6.84 5.57 -23.30
C GLU A 373 -6.54 4.79 -24.59
N GLU A 374 -5.95 5.44 -25.59
CA GLU A 374 -5.38 4.71 -26.73
C GLU A 374 -4.15 3.91 -26.29
N PRO A 375 -3.92 2.67 -26.80
CA PRO A 375 -4.68 2.00 -27.87
C PRO A 375 -5.88 1.17 -27.37
N TYR A 376 -6.15 1.11 -26.06
CA TYR A 376 -7.17 0.23 -25.50
C TYR A 376 -8.59 0.67 -25.86
N LYS A 377 -8.83 1.99 -25.90
CA LYS A 377 -10.12 2.58 -26.29
C LYS A 377 -10.58 2.10 -27.66
N SER A 378 -9.70 2.13 -28.65
CA SER A 378 -10.03 1.67 -30.01
C SER A 378 -10.29 0.17 -30.08
N LEU A 379 -9.54 -0.64 -29.31
CA LEU A 379 -9.76 -2.09 -29.18
C LEU A 379 -11.06 -2.45 -28.44
N MET A 380 -11.55 -1.58 -27.56
CA MET A 380 -12.83 -1.73 -26.87
C MET A 380 -14.02 -1.29 -27.73
N ALA A 381 -13.81 -0.39 -28.70
CA ALA A 381 -14.87 0.18 -29.54
C ALA A 381 -15.17 -0.64 -30.81
N GLY A 382 -14.17 -1.31 -31.38
CA GLY A 382 -14.32 -2.18 -32.55
C GLY A 382 -14.48 -3.62 -32.14
#